data_AF-A0A958QJW9-F1
#
_entry.id   AF-A0A958QJW9-F1
#
_cell.length_a   1.000
_cell.length_b   1.000
_cell.length_c   1.000
_cell.angle_alpha   90.00
_cell.angle_beta   90.00
_cell.angle_gamma   90.00
#
_symmetry.space_group_name_H-M   'P 1'
#
loop_
_entity.id
_entity.type
_entity.pdbx_description
1 polymer ?
#
loop_
_entity_poly.entity_id
_entity_poly.type
_entity_poly.pdbx_seq_one_letter_code
_entity_poly.pdbx_strand_id
1 'polypeptide(L)'
;MKIGVFVQNRNFFGAKLIHAPLFDSIQKRYPSAEITALAPYNDHQFFVDMGLAHRSLFYKKGFLSTHKLLQEEHFDIIFNLI
;
A
#
# COMPACT_ATOMS: atom_id res chain seq x y z
N MET A 1 13.24 -1.39 -7.41
CA MET A 1 12.83 -0.30 -6.51
C MET A 1 11.52 -0.72 -5.86
N LYS A 2 11.41 -0.62 -4.54
CA LYS A 2 10.25 -1.01 -3.74
C LYS A 2 9.53 0.22 -3.24
N ILE A 3 8.24 0.34 -3.54
CA ILE A 3 7.38 1.45 -3.08
C ILE A 3 6.33 0.89 -2.13
N GLY A 4 6.27 1.45 -0.93
CA GLY A 4 5.21 1.18 0.04
C GLY A 4 4.13 2.26 -0.05
N VAL A 5 2.85 1.88 -0.11
CA VAL A 5 1.72 2.80 -0.06
C VAL A 5 0.83 2.46 1.13
N PHE A 6 0.86 3.28 2.18
CA PHE A 6 -0.10 3.14 3.28
C PHE A 6 -1.45 3.71 2.88
N VAL A 7 -2.47 2.85 2.89
CA VAL A 7 -3.85 3.24 2.53
C VAL A 7 -4.65 3.63 3.76
N GLN A 8 -5.74 4.37 3.54
CA GLN A 8 -6.59 4.83 4.62
C GLN A 8 -7.21 3.68 5.41
N ASN A 9 -7.40 3.89 6.71
CA ASN A 9 -8.07 2.95 7.60
C ASN A 9 -9.59 3.01 7.47
N ARG A 10 -10.11 2.69 6.28
CA ARG A 10 -11.54 2.68 5.97
C ARG A 10 -11.84 1.46 5.10
N ASN A 11 -12.45 0.44 5.70
CA ASN A 11 -12.73 -0.81 5.01
C ASN A 11 -14.13 -0.81 4.35
N PHE A 12 -14.32 0.04 3.35
CA PHE A 12 -15.47 -0.03 2.44
C PHE A 12 -15.02 0.30 1.02
N PHE A 13 -15.69 -0.27 0.01
CA PHE A 13 -15.27 -0.22 -1.39
C PHE A 13 -14.92 1.19 -1.88
N GLY A 14 -15.79 2.18 -1.62
CA GLY A 14 -15.57 3.57 -2.04
C GLY A 14 -14.27 4.16 -1.48
N ALA A 15 -13.94 3.90 -0.21
CA ALA A 15 -12.69 4.38 0.38
C ALA A 15 -11.44 3.71 -0.19
N LYS A 16 -11.56 2.52 -0.77
CA LYS A 16 -10.43 1.87 -1.44
C LYS A 16 -10.25 2.39 -2.85
N LEU A 17 -11.37 2.60 -3.55
CA LEU A 17 -11.39 3.04 -4.95
C LEU A 17 -10.75 4.43 -5.14
N ILE A 18 -10.90 5.34 -4.16
CA ILE A 18 -10.29 6.68 -4.23
C ILE A 18 -8.76 6.64 -4.35
N HIS A 19 -8.11 5.53 -4.00
CA HIS A 19 -6.67 5.38 -4.13
C HIS A 19 -6.22 4.97 -5.54
N ALA A 20 -7.11 4.48 -6.40
CA ALA A 20 -6.76 3.98 -7.72
C ALA A 20 -5.99 5.02 -8.59
N PRO A 21 -6.37 6.31 -8.65
CA PRO A 21 -5.63 7.30 -9.43
C PRO A 21 -4.18 7.51 -8.95
N LEU A 22 -3.94 7.37 -7.64
CA LEU A 22 -2.58 7.46 -7.10
C LEU A 22 -1.75 6.26 -7.53
N PHE A 23 -2.29 5.04 -7.40
CA PHE A 23 -1.59 3.83 -7.85
C PHE A 23 -1.23 3.89 -9.34
N ASP A 24 -2.19 4.30 -10.19
CA ASP A 24 -1.95 4.53 -11.62
C ASP A 24 -0.84 5.56 -11.87
N SER A 25 -0.84 6.68 -11.12
CA SER A 25 0.19 7.71 -11.23
C SER A 25 1.58 7.20 -10.82
N ILE A 26 1.67 6.40 -9.76
CA ILE A 26 2.92 5.78 -9.30
C ILE A 26 3.45 4.81 -10.36
N GLN A 27 2.59 3.94 -10.91
CA GLN A 27 2.97 2.98 -11.96
C GLN A 27 3.50 3.71 -13.21
N LYS A 28 2.84 4.78 -13.64
CA LYS A 28 3.29 5.60 -14.79
C LYS A 28 4.63 6.28 -14.53
N ARG A 29 4.82 6.80 -13.31
CA ARG A 29 6.06 7.50 -12.94
C ARG A 29 7.22 6.55 -12.74
N TYR A 30 6.96 5.34 -12.24
CA TYR A 30 7.95 4.35 -11.87
C TYR A 30 7.57 2.97 -12.43
N PRO A 31 7.68 2.75 -13.76
CA PRO A 31 7.15 1.55 -14.42
C PRO A 31 7.82 0.24 -14.00
N SER A 32 9.04 0.28 -13.49
CA SER A 32 9.77 -0.89 -12.98
C SER A 32 9.69 -1.05 -11.46
N ALA A 33 8.84 -0.27 -10.77
CA ALA A 33 8.72 -0.34 -9.32
C ALA A 33 7.79 -1.46 -8.86
N GLU A 34 8.21 -2.18 -7.83
CA GLU A 34 7.35 -3.11 -7.11
C GLU A 34 6.54 -2.33 -6.06
N ILE A 35 5.24 -2.21 -6.30
CA ILE A 35 4.32 -1.47 -5.43
C ILE A 35 3.67 -2.41 -4.42
N THR A 36 3.80 -2.11 -3.14
CA THR A 36 3.17 -2.83 -2.04
C THR A 36 2.11 -1.95 -1.37
N ALA A 37 0.86 -2.41 -1.36
CA ALA A 37 -0.23 -1.78 -0.63
C ALA A 37 -0.20 -2.20 0.85
N LEU A 38 -0.08 -1.25 1.77
CA LEU A 38 -0.08 -1.48 3.22
C LEU A 38 -1.43 -1.08 3.79
N ALA A 39 -2.26 -2.06 4.10
CA ALA A 39 -3.64 -1.84 4.54
C ALA A 39 -3.88 -2.35 5.97
N PRO A 40 -4.59 -1.58 6.82
CA PRO A 40 -4.84 -1.95 8.22
C PRO A 40 -6.12 -2.78 8.38
N TYR A 41 -6.50 -3.58 7.38
CA TYR A 41 -7.72 -4.40 7.38
C TYR A 41 -7.52 -5.75 6.69
N ASN A 42 -8.38 -6.72 7.03
CA ASN A 42 -8.21 -8.12 6.65
C ASN A 42 -8.34 -8.40 5.14
N ASP A 43 -9.08 -7.58 4.40
CA ASP A 43 -9.22 -7.72 2.94
C ASP A 43 -8.24 -6.80 2.18
N HIS A 44 -7.00 -6.75 2.68
CA HIS A 44 -5.90 -5.97 2.11
C HIS A 44 -5.55 -6.36 0.66
N GLN A 45 -5.95 -7.56 0.21
CA GLN A 45 -5.72 -8.05 -1.15
C GLN A 45 -6.47 -7.27 -2.23
N PHE A 46 -7.46 -6.46 -1.87
CA PHE A 46 -8.24 -5.66 -2.82
C PHE A 46 -7.37 -4.92 -3.88
N PHE A 47 -6.24 -4.32 -3.47
CA PHE A 47 -5.39 -3.57 -4.40
C PHE A 47 -4.60 -4.47 -5.35
N VAL A 48 -4.31 -5.70 -4.95
CA VAL A 48 -3.68 -6.71 -5.83
C VAL A 48 -4.72 -7.27 -6.79
N ASP A 49 -5.90 -7.61 -6.28
CA ASP A 49 -7.01 -8.16 -7.09
C ASP A 49 -7.46 -7.19 -8.19
N MET A 50 -7.38 -5.88 -7.94
CA MET A 50 -7.67 -4.82 -8.90
C MET A 50 -6.49 -4.46 -9.83
N GLY A 51 -5.33 -5.12 -9.69
CA GLY A 51 -4.12 -4.82 -10.47
C GLY A 51 -3.45 -3.47 -10.14
N LEU A 52 -3.79 -2.87 -8.99
CA LEU A 52 -3.25 -1.58 -8.56
C LEU A 52 -1.89 -1.73 -7.85
N ALA A 53 -1.65 -2.86 -7.20
CA ALA A 53 -0.42 -3.17 -6.51
C ALA A 53 0.09 -4.56 -6.86
N HIS A 54 1.40 -4.79 -6.72
CA HIS A 54 2.03 -6.09 -6.96
C HIS A 54 1.87 -7.01 -5.74
N ARG A 55 1.90 -6.40 -4.55
CA ARG A 55 1.75 -7.09 -3.27
C ARG A 55 0.83 -6.27 -2.37
N SER A 56 0.23 -6.95 -1.39
CA SER A 56 -0.43 -6.29 -0.28
C SER A 56 0.04 -6.88 1.04
N LEU A 57 0.12 -6.03 2.07
CA LEU A 57 0.47 -6.42 3.42
C LEU A 57 -0.60 -5.88 4.38
N PHE A 58 -1.11 -6.78 5.20
CA PHE A 58 -1.80 -6.37 6.41
C PHE A 58 -0.79 -5.77 7.39
N TYR A 59 -1.08 -4.60 7.93
CA TYR A 59 -0.30 -4.08 9.05
C TYR A 59 -1.21 -3.73 10.23
N LYS A 60 -0.75 -4.08 11.43
CA LYS A 60 -1.42 -3.65 12.66
C LYS A 60 -0.95 -2.24 12.99
N LYS A 61 -1.89 -1.31 13.19
CA LYS A 61 -1.57 0.04 13.67
C LYS A 61 -0.85 -0.04 15.02
N GLY A 62 0.33 0.55 15.08
CA GLY A 62 1.16 0.63 16.28
C GLY A 62 2.57 1.04 15.88
N PHE A 63 3.20 1.94 16.63
CA PHE A 63 4.52 2.46 16.27
C PHE A 63 5.56 1.34 16.10
N LEU A 64 5.61 0.41 17.06
CA LEU A 64 6.55 -0.72 17.04
C LEU A 64 6.27 -1.69 15.88
N SER A 65 5.02 -2.03 15.62
CA SER A 65 4.64 -2.95 14.54
C SER A 65 4.89 -2.36 13.17
N THR A 66 4.53 -1.08 12.97
CA THR A 66 4.80 -0.37 11.73
C THR A 66 6.30 -0.20 11.51
N HIS A 67 7.06 0.20 12.54
CA HIS A 67 8.50 0.36 12.43
C HIS A 67 9.22 -0.95 12.07
N LYS A 68 8.87 -2.05 12.75
CA LYS A 68 9.40 -3.37 12.44
C LYS A 68 9.11 -3.78 10.99
N LEU A 69 7.86 -3.59 10.54
CA LEU A 69 7.47 -3.91 9.17
C LEU A 69 8.24 -3.06 8.13
N LEU A 70 8.46 -1.77 8.40
CA LEU A 70 9.24 -0.90 7.53
C LEU A 70 10.71 -1.30 7.46
N GLN A 71 11.27 -1.77 8.58
CA GLN A 71 12.63 -2.31 8.60
C GLN A 71 12.76 -3.62 7.84
N GLU A 72 11.77 -4.50 7.89
CA GLU A 72 11.79 -5.81 7.22
C GLU A 72 11.61 -5.70 5.70
N GLU A 73 10.72 -4.81 5.23
CA GLU A 73 10.41 -4.73 3.79
C GLU A 73 11.44 -3.92 2.99
N HIS A 74 12.18 -3.01 3.63
CA HIS A 74 13.17 -2.14 3.02
C HIS A 74 12.62 -1.35 1.82
N PHE A 75 11.58 -0.54 2.04
CA PHE A 75 11.02 0.33 0.99
C PHE A 75 11.99 1.48 0.65
N ASP A 76 12.14 1.76 -0.65
CA ASP A 76 12.91 2.91 -1.14
C ASP A 76 12.11 4.21 -1.01
N ILE A 77 10.79 4.12 -1.25
CA ILE A 77 9.85 5.26 -1.20
C ILE A 77 8.60 4.82 -0.44
N ILE A 78 8.09 5.70 0.41
CA ILE A 78 6.84 5.48 1.14
C ILE A 78 5.87 6.63 0.84
N PHE A 79 4.67 6.28 0.40
CA PHE A 79 3.52 7.17 0.34
C PHE A 79 2.63 6.91 1.56
N ASN A 80 2.41 7.94 2.36
CA ASN A 80 1.57 7.85 3.56
C ASN A 80 0.24 8.58 3.34
N LEU A 81 -0.87 7.83 3.24
CA LEU A 81 -2.22 8.36 3.02
C LEU A 81 -3.13 8.20 4.26
N ILE A 82 -2.56 7.76 5.39
CA ILE A 82 -3.27 7.33 6.61
C ILE A 82 -3.85 8.52 7.38
#